data_AF-A9PC72-F1
#
_entry.id   AF-A9PC72-F1
#
_cell.length_a   1.000
_cell.length_b   1.000
_cell.length_c   1.000
_cell.angle_alpha   90.00
_cell.angle_beta   90.00
_cell.angle_gamma   90.00
#
_symmetry.space_group_name_H-M   'P 1'
#
loop_
_entity.id
_entity.type
_entity.pdbx_description
1 polymer ?
#
loop_
_entity_poly.entity_id
_entity_poly.type
_entity_poly.pdbx_seq_one_letter_code
_entity_poly.pdbx_strand_id
1 'polypeptide(L)'
;MAKPISSATTSLFQTLKRYLKKPWEITGPCASPEYKSALPMATEYRPECPATTKVKPVVPTSNPETVYDIKYFVRDQRRDRPPIQRTVLKKSDVVNLMKEKQSFDVTEFPIPYLTAKVEEDDNAYGGGYETGFK
;
A
#
# COMPACT_ATOMS: atom_id res chain seq x y z
N MET A 1 73.23 -4.94 -0.02
CA MET A 1 71.92 -5.62 -0.14
C MET A 1 70.82 -4.61 0.15
N ALA A 2 70.03 -4.23 -0.86
CA ALA A 2 69.01 -3.19 -0.76
C ALA A 2 67.75 -3.71 -0.04
N LYS A 3 67.25 -2.96 0.94
CA LYS A 3 65.99 -3.27 1.64
C LYS A 3 64.80 -3.03 0.69
N PRO A 4 63.72 -3.84 0.73
CA PRO A 4 62.62 -3.73 -0.22
C PRO A 4 61.78 -2.46 0.03
N ILE A 5 61.91 -1.47 -0.85
CA ILE A 5 61.11 -0.22 -0.89
C ILE A 5 59.64 -0.49 -1.32
N SER A 6 59.34 -1.72 -1.76
CA SER A 6 58.06 -2.14 -2.35
C SER A 6 56.85 -2.06 -1.39
N SER A 7 57.03 -2.24 -0.08
CA SER A 7 55.90 -2.20 0.88
C SER A 7 55.41 -0.78 1.22
N ALA A 8 56.26 0.25 1.09
CA ALA A 8 55.86 1.62 1.41
C ALA A 8 55.02 2.24 0.28
N THR A 9 55.39 1.99 -0.98
CA THR A 9 54.68 2.53 -2.16
C THR A 9 53.31 1.89 -2.37
N THR A 10 53.19 0.59 -2.14
CA THR A 10 51.90 -0.13 -2.21
C THR A 10 50.87 0.41 -1.22
N SER A 11 51.29 0.78 -0.01
CA SER A 11 50.41 1.38 1.00
C SER A 11 49.86 2.76 0.58
N LEU A 12 50.69 3.61 -0.04
CA LEU A 12 50.29 4.92 -0.55
C LEU A 12 49.30 4.82 -1.71
N PHE A 13 49.55 3.92 -2.68
CA PHE A 13 48.61 3.66 -3.76
C PHE A 13 47.27 3.10 -3.23
N GLN A 14 47.28 2.32 -2.16
CA GLN A 14 46.08 1.80 -1.53
C GLN A 14 45.29 2.90 -0.79
N THR A 15 45.96 3.92 -0.25
CA THR A 15 45.28 5.11 0.29
C THR A 15 44.70 6.01 -0.80
N LEU A 16 45.39 6.20 -1.93
CA LEU A 16 44.89 6.98 -3.07
C LEU A 16 43.65 6.34 -3.73
N LYS A 17 43.59 5.01 -3.79
CA LYS A 17 42.42 4.27 -4.27
C LYS A 17 41.14 4.53 -3.46
N ARG A 18 41.24 5.02 -2.21
CA ARG A 18 40.06 5.39 -1.40
C ARG A 18 39.38 6.68 -1.87
N TYR A 19 40.10 7.53 -2.60
CA TYR A 19 39.57 8.79 -3.14
C TYR A 19 38.99 8.63 -4.56
N LEU A 20 39.19 7.46 -5.18
CA LEU A 20 38.60 7.11 -6.47
C LEU A 20 37.32 6.30 -6.21
N LYS A 21 36.19 6.79 -6.74
CA LYS A 21 34.91 6.06 -6.70
C LYS A 21 35.08 4.68 -7.33
N LYS A 22 34.33 3.69 -6.85
CA LYS A 22 34.34 2.39 -7.53
C LYS A 22 33.78 2.57 -8.94
N PRO A 23 34.25 1.82 -9.95
CA PRO A 23 33.84 2.04 -11.34
C PRO A 23 32.32 2.01 -11.57
N TRP A 24 31.59 1.22 -10.78
CA TRP A 24 30.12 1.09 -10.83
C TRP A 24 29.36 2.14 -10.00
N GLU A 25 30.05 3.05 -9.32
CA GLU A 25 29.47 4.17 -8.55
C GLU A 25 29.48 5.49 -9.35
N ILE A 26 29.87 5.44 -10.63
CA ILE A 26 29.98 6.63 -11.49
C ILE A 26 28.64 6.93 -12.18
N THR A 27 27.94 5.91 -12.67
CA THR A 27 26.66 6.04 -13.38
C THR A 27 25.72 4.88 -13.05
N GLY A 28 24.41 5.11 -13.14
CA GLY A 28 23.38 4.11 -12.88
C GLY A 28 22.86 4.11 -11.44
N PRO A 29 22.07 3.11 -11.03
CA PRO A 29 21.39 3.11 -9.74
C PRO A 29 22.32 3.26 -8.54
N CYS A 30 23.49 2.62 -8.57
CA CYS A 30 24.49 2.68 -7.49
C CYS A 30 25.18 4.05 -7.33
N ALA A 31 24.96 4.98 -8.26
CA ALA A 31 25.45 6.36 -8.18
C ALA A 31 24.40 7.35 -7.61
N SER A 32 23.14 6.91 -7.45
CA SER A 32 22.07 7.74 -6.87
C SER A 32 22.24 7.87 -5.35
N PRO A 33 22.05 9.07 -4.76
CA PRO A 33 22.08 9.25 -3.31
C PRO A 33 20.97 8.48 -2.57
N GLU A 34 19.92 8.08 -3.29
CA GLU A 34 18.76 7.36 -2.74
C GLU A 34 18.96 5.84 -2.73
N TYR A 35 20.01 5.34 -3.38
CA TYR A 35 20.32 3.92 -3.47
C TYR A 35 20.72 3.34 -2.10
N LYS A 36 20.05 2.26 -1.70
CA LYS A 36 20.35 1.47 -0.50
C LYS A 36 20.70 0.04 -0.87
N SER A 37 21.71 -0.52 -0.20
CA SER A 37 22.08 -1.93 -0.37
C SER A 37 21.02 -2.86 0.22
N ALA A 38 20.73 -3.97 -0.47
CA ALA A 38 19.72 -4.94 -0.06
C ALA A 38 20.11 -5.83 1.14
N LEU A 39 21.34 -5.73 1.64
CA LEU A 39 21.86 -6.56 2.73
C LEU A 39 21.78 -5.77 4.04
N PRO A 40 20.69 -5.88 4.82
CA PRO A 40 20.63 -5.26 6.13
C PRO A 40 21.61 -5.96 7.08
N MET A 41 22.13 -5.22 8.05
CA MET A 41 22.93 -5.82 9.12
C MET A 41 22.04 -6.69 10.02
N ALA A 42 22.60 -7.78 10.56
CA ALA A 42 21.89 -8.66 11.49
C ALA A 42 21.42 -7.92 12.77
N THR A 43 22.06 -6.81 13.11
CA THR A 43 21.67 -5.93 14.23
C THR A 43 20.49 -5.01 13.88
N GLU A 44 20.27 -4.73 12.60
CA GLU A 44 19.26 -3.78 12.11
C GLU A 44 17.96 -4.51 11.74
N TYR A 45 18.08 -5.64 11.06
CA TYR A 45 16.93 -6.44 10.67
C TYR A 45 16.65 -7.52 11.71
N ARG A 46 15.46 -7.45 12.32
CA ARG A 46 14.97 -8.45 13.28
C ARG A 46 15.91 -8.66 14.48
N PRO A 47 16.23 -7.60 15.24
CA PRO A 47 17.04 -7.71 16.46
C PRO A 47 16.37 -8.58 17.55
N GLU A 48 15.04 -8.70 17.51
CA GLU A 48 14.28 -9.59 18.37
C GLU A 48 13.71 -10.77 17.56
N CYS A 49 13.81 -11.97 18.14
CA CYS A 49 13.15 -13.15 17.61
C CYS A 49 11.62 -12.97 17.72
N PRO A 50 10.82 -13.37 16.73
CA PRO A 50 9.36 -13.17 16.75
C PRO A 50 8.66 -13.95 17.86
N ALA A 51 9.28 -15.02 18.34
CA ALA A 51 8.77 -15.82 19.46
C ALA A 51 9.17 -15.26 20.83
N THR A 52 10.07 -14.26 20.89
CA THR A 52 10.63 -13.72 22.13
C THR A 52 10.63 -12.19 22.07
N THR A 53 9.43 -11.62 22.02
CA THR A 53 9.24 -10.17 22.04
C THR A 53 9.34 -9.64 23.47
N LYS A 54 9.94 -8.45 23.65
CA LYS A 54 9.97 -7.80 24.96
C LYS A 54 8.61 -7.24 25.40
N VAL A 55 7.69 -7.07 24.46
CA VAL A 55 6.36 -6.52 24.70
C VAL A 55 5.36 -7.67 24.84
N LYS A 56 4.45 -7.55 25.81
CA LYS A 56 3.26 -8.39 25.93
C LYS A 56 2.12 -7.78 25.10
N PRO A 57 1.78 -8.32 23.91
CA PRO A 57 0.68 -7.76 23.12
C PRO A 57 -0.66 -8.04 23.81
N VAL A 58 -1.55 -7.05 23.79
CA VAL A 58 -2.96 -7.18 24.18
C VAL A 58 -3.79 -6.85 22.95
N VAL A 59 -4.27 -7.89 22.26
CA VAL A 59 -5.07 -7.72 21.03
C VAL A 59 -6.54 -7.55 21.43
N PRO A 60 -7.18 -6.41 21.12
CA PRO A 60 -8.59 -6.20 21.45
C PRO A 60 -9.48 -7.13 20.60
N THR A 61 -10.44 -7.79 21.25
CA THR A 61 -11.37 -8.73 20.59
C THR A 61 -12.76 -8.15 20.38
N SER A 62 -13.16 -7.17 21.20
CA SER A 62 -14.48 -6.55 21.18
C SER A 62 -14.37 -5.06 21.48
N ASN A 63 -15.35 -4.30 21.01
CA ASN A 63 -15.44 -2.88 21.31
C ASN A 63 -15.89 -2.69 22.77
N PRO A 64 -15.36 -1.71 23.52
CA PRO A 64 -15.68 -1.50 24.93
C PRO A 64 -17.19 -1.41 25.22
N GLU A 65 -17.95 -0.80 24.32
CA GLU A 65 -19.41 -0.65 24.41
C GLU A 65 -20.14 -2.00 24.46
N THR A 66 -19.60 -3.02 23.79
CA THR A 66 -20.22 -4.35 23.65
C THR A 66 -19.74 -5.36 24.70
N VAL A 67 -18.81 -4.97 25.57
CA VAL A 67 -18.28 -5.84 26.64
C VAL A 67 -19.32 -6.01 27.74
N TYR A 68 -19.98 -4.92 28.15
CA TYR A 68 -20.97 -4.92 29.22
C TYR A 68 -22.41 -4.90 28.70
N ASP A 69 -22.71 -4.17 27.61
CA ASP A 69 -24.01 -4.27 26.93
C ASP A 69 -23.99 -5.38 25.87
N ILE A 70 -24.27 -6.60 26.30
CA ILE A 70 -24.13 -7.81 25.48
C ILE A 70 -25.38 -8.17 24.66
N LYS A 71 -26.35 -7.24 24.51
CA LYS A 71 -27.59 -7.51 23.75
C LYS A 71 -27.27 -7.91 22.32
N TYR A 72 -27.46 -9.20 22.02
CA TYR A 72 -27.08 -9.74 20.72
C TYR A 72 -28.04 -9.34 19.60
N PHE A 73 -29.36 -9.26 19.85
CA PHE A 73 -30.36 -9.00 18.81
C PHE A 73 -30.20 -7.63 18.13
N VAL A 74 -29.68 -6.62 18.84
CA VAL A 74 -29.37 -5.29 18.28
C VAL A 74 -28.13 -5.34 17.39
N ARG A 75 -27.20 -6.26 17.66
CA ARG A 75 -25.93 -6.40 16.94
C ARG A 75 -26.00 -7.40 15.78
N ASP A 76 -27.05 -8.21 15.71
CA ASP A 76 -27.18 -9.31 14.74
C ASP A 76 -27.50 -8.82 13.33
N GLN A 77 -26.49 -8.33 12.62
CA GLN A 77 -26.58 -7.91 11.21
C GLN A 77 -26.95 -9.06 10.26
N ARG A 78 -26.78 -10.32 10.67
CA ARG A 78 -27.03 -11.47 9.79
C ARG A 78 -28.53 -11.72 9.62
N ARG A 79 -29.30 -11.53 10.69
CA ARG A 79 -30.74 -11.78 10.71
C ARG A 79 -31.56 -10.50 10.60
N ASP A 80 -31.00 -9.36 10.99
CA ASP A 80 -31.61 -8.03 10.85
C ASP A 80 -31.52 -7.55 9.40
N ARG A 81 -32.19 -8.28 8.51
CA ARG A 81 -32.32 -7.94 7.09
C ARG A 81 -33.79 -7.87 6.74
N PRO A 82 -34.20 -6.94 5.85
CA PRO A 82 -35.57 -6.88 5.41
C PRO A 82 -35.98 -8.22 4.77
N PRO A 83 -37.22 -8.69 5.02
CA PRO A 83 -37.70 -9.92 4.41
C PRO A 83 -37.79 -9.77 2.89
N ILE A 84 -37.63 -10.88 2.17
CA ILE A 84 -37.73 -10.89 0.71
C ILE A 84 -39.18 -10.62 0.31
N GLN A 85 -39.42 -9.50 -0.36
CA GLN A 85 -40.72 -9.16 -0.94
C GLN A 85 -40.77 -9.65 -2.40
N ARG A 86 -41.76 -10.50 -2.73
CA ARG A 86 -41.98 -10.99 -4.09
C ARG A 86 -43.35 -10.55 -4.59
N THR A 87 -43.37 -9.79 -5.68
CA THR A 87 -44.57 -9.31 -6.35
C THR A 87 -44.63 -9.86 -7.77
N VAL A 88 -45.78 -10.37 -8.18
CA VAL A 88 -45.99 -10.88 -9.55
C VAL A 88 -46.53 -9.76 -10.42
N LEU A 89 -45.81 -9.40 -11.49
CA LEU A 89 -46.27 -8.43 -12.48
C LEU A 89 -47.01 -9.15 -13.62
N LYS A 90 -48.26 -8.74 -13.88
CA LYS A 90 -49.03 -9.20 -15.04
C LYS A 90 -48.82 -8.27 -16.23
N LYS A 91 -49.26 -8.71 -17.41
CA LYS A 91 -49.21 -7.91 -18.64
C LYS A 91 -49.89 -6.54 -18.49
N SER A 92 -51.02 -6.47 -17.78
CA SER A 92 -51.72 -5.22 -17.50
C SER A 92 -50.83 -4.20 -16.79
N ASP A 93 -50.07 -4.66 -15.81
CA ASP A 93 -49.29 -3.81 -14.92
C ASP A 93 -48.09 -3.24 -15.68
N VAL A 94 -47.46 -4.07 -16.52
CA VAL A 94 -46.35 -3.65 -17.39
C VAL A 94 -46.82 -2.63 -18.43
N VAL A 95 -48.00 -2.84 -19.05
CA VAL A 95 -48.56 -1.89 -20.02
C VAL A 95 -48.89 -0.55 -19.36
N ASN A 96 -49.34 -0.55 -18.11
CA ASN A 96 -49.58 0.69 -17.38
C ASN A 96 -48.27 1.42 -17.05
N LEU A 97 -47.25 0.71 -16.57
CA LEU A 97 -45.92 1.29 -16.30
C LEU A 97 -45.29 1.91 -17.56
N MET A 98 -45.45 1.27 -18.72
CA MET A 98 -45.00 1.82 -20.00
C MET A 98 -45.75 3.09 -20.42
N LYS A 99 -47.04 3.20 -20.10
CA LYS A 99 -47.83 4.41 -20.35
C LYS A 99 -47.46 5.53 -19.38
N GLU A 100 -47.15 5.20 -18.13
CA GLU A 100 -46.70 6.16 -17.11
C GLU A 100 -45.31 6.73 -17.44
N LYS A 101 -44.41 5.91 -17.99
CA LYS A 101 -43.06 6.32 -18.41
C LYS A 101 -43.02 6.68 -19.90
N GLN A 102 -43.53 7.87 -20.22
CA GLN A 102 -43.67 8.33 -21.62
C GLN A 102 -42.40 8.92 -22.24
N SER A 103 -41.49 9.48 -21.43
CA SER A 103 -40.23 10.08 -21.87
C SER A 103 -39.13 9.85 -20.85
N PHE A 104 -37.88 9.78 -21.31
CA PHE A 104 -36.71 9.65 -20.46
C PHE A 104 -35.98 10.99 -20.36
N ASP A 105 -35.73 11.45 -19.14
CA ASP A 105 -34.82 12.56 -18.88
C ASP A 105 -33.36 12.06 -18.86
N VAL A 106 -32.40 12.96 -19.07
CA VAL A 106 -30.97 12.64 -19.12
C VAL A 106 -30.49 11.97 -17.83
N THR A 107 -31.11 12.30 -16.68
CA THR A 107 -30.75 11.72 -15.37
C THR A 107 -31.27 10.30 -15.15
N GLU A 108 -32.21 9.82 -15.96
CA GLU A 108 -32.75 8.46 -15.85
C GLU A 108 -31.84 7.41 -16.50
N PHE A 109 -30.84 7.84 -17.29
CA PHE A 109 -29.86 6.94 -17.88
C PHE A 109 -28.78 6.54 -16.86
N PRO A 110 -28.29 5.28 -16.91
CA PRO A 110 -27.20 4.85 -16.06
C PRO A 110 -25.95 5.68 -16.34
N ILE A 111 -25.31 6.17 -15.28
CA ILE A 111 -24.12 7.01 -15.38
C ILE A 111 -22.95 6.15 -15.90
N PRO A 112 -22.30 6.53 -17.01
CA PRO A 112 -21.13 5.80 -17.50
C PRO A 112 -19.96 5.95 -16.53
N TYR A 113 -19.25 4.84 -16.29
CA TYR A 113 -17.97 4.87 -15.58
C TYR A 113 -16.89 5.36 -16.55
N LEU A 114 -16.69 6.69 -16.62
CA LEU A 114 -15.69 7.32 -17.48
C LEU A 114 -14.34 7.36 -16.77
N THR A 115 -13.33 6.72 -17.34
CA THR A 115 -11.94 6.89 -16.91
C THR A 115 -11.36 8.17 -17.50
N ALA A 116 -10.68 8.95 -16.68
CA ALA A 116 -9.96 10.13 -17.16
C ALA A 116 -8.80 9.71 -18.08
N LYS A 117 -8.48 10.54 -19.07
CA LYS A 117 -7.16 10.45 -19.72
C LYS A 117 -6.14 10.94 -18.70
N VAL A 118 -5.28 10.05 -18.24
CA VAL A 118 -4.21 10.36 -17.30
C VAL A 118 -2.90 10.44 -18.08
N GLU A 119 -2.13 11.48 -17.84
CA GLU A 119 -0.72 11.55 -18.25
C GLU A 119 0.10 11.11 -17.04
N GLU A 120 0.82 10.02 -17.18
CA GLU A 120 1.65 9.44 -16.12
C GLU A 120 3.00 10.18 -16.08
N ASP A 121 3.38 10.64 -14.89
CA ASP A 121 4.69 11.24 -14.63
C ASP A 121 5.31 10.52 -13.43
N ASP A 122 6.55 10.06 -13.61
CA ASP A 122 7.26 9.14 -12.73
C ASP A 122 7.39 9.67 -11.29
N ASN A 123 7.49 11.00 -11.10
CA ASN A 123 7.72 11.63 -9.79
C ASN A 123 6.71 12.73 -9.42
N ALA A 124 5.58 12.85 -10.13
CA ALA A 124 4.63 13.95 -9.92
C ALA A 124 3.94 13.92 -8.54
N TYR A 125 3.65 12.73 -8.01
CA TYR A 125 2.96 12.57 -6.73
C TYR A 125 3.97 12.44 -5.58
N GLY A 126 3.94 13.37 -4.62
CA GLY A 126 4.83 13.35 -3.46
C GLY A 126 6.33 13.48 -3.79
N GLY A 127 6.68 13.87 -5.02
CA GLY A 127 8.07 13.90 -5.49
C GLY A 127 8.68 12.53 -5.72
N GLY A 128 7.86 11.50 -6.03
CA GLY A 128 8.31 10.11 -6.19
C GLY A 128 8.40 9.32 -4.89
N TYR A 129 8.11 9.96 -3.75
CA TYR A 129 8.10 9.35 -2.42
C TYR A 129 6.69 9.41 -1.83
N GLU A 130 5.99 8.28 -1.83
CA GLU A 130 4.74 8.18 -1.09
C GLU A 130 5.01 8.12 0.41
N THR A 131 4.64 9.18 1.12
CA THR A 131 4.43 9.10 2.57
C THR A 131 3.08 8.44 2.81
N GLY A 132 3.11 7.16 3.19
CA GLY A 132 1.92 6.33 3.36
C GLY A 132 0.80 6.97 4.19
N PHE A 133 -0.43 6.68 3.75
CA PHE A 133 -1.73 6.88 4.42
C PHE A 133 -2.12 8.32 4.78
N LYS A 134 -3.02 8.89 3.97
CA LYS A 134 -4.06 9.80 4.48
C LYS A 134 -5.20 8.98 5.05
#